data_AF-A0A7X9JG29-F1
#
_entry.id   AF-A0A7X9JG29-F1
#
_cell.length_a   1.000
_cell.length_b   1.000
_cell.length_c   1.000
_cell.angle_alpha   90.00
_cell.angle_beta   90.00
_cell.angle_gamma   90.00
#
_symmetry.space_group_name_H-M   'P 1'
#
loop_
_entity.id
_entity.type
_entity.pdbx_description
1 polymer ?
#
loop_
_entity_poly.entity_id
_entity_poly.type
_entity_poly.pdbx_seq_one_letter_code
_entity_poly.pdbx_strand_id
1 'polypeptide(L)'
;MNRKTELEEITHTGGKVNFNIKIDADGRIAYNVGLTHSRPTPAALFAVYAIPQGVAVHDIKMGGIGTPWNPPPLPDCFPVFISSDSTGMFGHQCPSCNGYWRAGLGGKICPYCAFTADEYYHFLTDAQQRYVRQYCEVLSNALASGQSGEHIIDMDSVAEAAGKDCEKPAFYYAEERQQNLFTCNACGKVNDVLGTYAYCSSCGTRNDLQELEKNIQQIRDRINAGGPYETCVKETVAIFDSFAGHYAKQLLTRVPLTPARKAWIEKSHFHNIGTVSEMFRKVFDIDVLSSIDSEDVSFGTLMFHRRHVYEHKGGEADEKYITDSGDSVRLKQALRETKETAHRTANFITKIATNLHKGFHEIFPPLEEPIKQYEQRKYKR
;
A
#
# COMPACT_ATOMS: atom_id res chain seq x y z
N MET A 1 -5.65 20.40 -12.68
CA MET A 1 -4.94 19.36 -11.91
C MET A 1 -3.57 19.19 -12.54
N ASN A 2 -2.49 19.64 -11.88
CA ASN A 2 -1.15 19.28 -12.30
C ASN A 2 -1.10 17.75 -12.40
N ARG A 3 -0.82 17.21 -13.59
CA ARG A 3 -0.40 15.81 -13.71
C ARG A 3 0.86 15.72 -12.86
N LYS A 4 0.74 15.20 -11.64
CA LYS A 4 1.92 14.78 -10.90
C LYS A 4 2.59 13.75 -11.79
N THR A 5 3.80 14.05 -12.22
CA THR A 5 4.66 13.18 -13.02
C THR A 5 4.90 11.91 -12.19
N GLU A 6 4.36 10.78 -12.64
CA GLU A 6 4.63 9.47 -12.04
C GLU A 6 6.14 9.17 -12.18
N LEU A 7 6.70 8.43 -11.21
CA LEU A 7 8.11 7.97 -11.25
C LEU A 7 9.12 9.13 -11.28
N GLU A 8 8.80 10.21 -10.59
CA GLU A 8 9.65 11.39 -10.46
C GLU A 8 10.43 11.36 -9.14
N GLU A 9 11.71 11.76 -9.21
CA GLU A 9 12.54 12.02 -8.03
C GLU A 9 11.93 13.16 -7.18
N ILE A 10 11.72 12.88 -5.90
CA ILE A 10 11.22 13.82 -4.91
C ILE A 10 12.38 14.22 -4.02
N THR A 11 12.59 15.53 -3.94
CA THR A 11 13.64 16.15 -3.15
C THR A 11 13.58 15.70 -1.68
N HIS A 12 14.75 15.48 -1.08
CA HIS A 12 14.88 15.27 0.36
C HIS A 12 14.35 16.49 1.14
N THR A 13 13.89 16.31 2.39
CA THR A 13 13.38 17.44 3.19
C THR A 13 14.47 18.48 3.52
N GLY A 14 15.73 18.05 3.54
CA GLY A 14 16.92 18.85 3.87
C GLY A 14 17.29 18.77 5.34
N GLY A 15 18.01 19.79 5.83
CA GLY A 15 18.48 19.89 7.20
C GLY A 15 19.95 19.51 7.39
N LYS A 16 20.42 19.56 8.64
CA LYS A 16 21.80 19.26 9.02
C LYS A 16 21.84 18.34 10.22
N VAL A 17 22.70 17.32 10.15
CA VAL A 17 23.08 16.49 11.29
C VAL A 17 24.40 17.00 11.82
N ASN A 18 24.45 17.39 13.09
CA ASN A 18 25.65 17.91 13.73
C ASN A 18 26.12 16.95 14.82
N PHE A 19 27.38 16.57 14.76
CA PHE A 19 28.08 15.84 15.82
C PHE A 19 28.98 16.82 16.56
N ASN A 20 28.71 17.10 17.84
CA ASN A 20 29.64 17.89 18.65
C ASN A 20 30.42 16.95 19.57
N ILE A 21 31.73 16.87 19.34
CA ILE A 21 32.66 16.09 20.16
C ILE A 21 33.26 17.02 21.21
N LYS A 22 33.29 16.57 22.46
CA LYS A 22 33.98 17.21 23.57
C LYS A 22 34.91 16.24 24.25
N ILE A 23 36.11 16.70 24.56
CA ILE A 23 37.13 15.95 25.28
C ILE A 23 37.46 16.72 26.54
N ASP A 24 37.32 16.08 27.70
CA ASP A 24 37.67 16.69 28.97
C ASP A 24 39.20 16.67 29.22
N ALA A 25 39.64 17.31 30.30
CA ALA A 25 41.05 17.36 30.68
C ALA A 25 41.64 15.97 31.01
N ASP A 26 40.81 14.99 31.35
CA ASP A 26 41.20 13.60 31.63
C ASP A 26 41.23 12.74 30.36
N GLY A 27 40.94 13.31 29.19
CA GLY A 27 40.88 12.62 27.91
C GLY A 27 39.59 11.82 27.68
N ARG A 28 38.55 11.99 28.51
CA ARG A 28 37.24 11.35 28.28
C ARG A 28 36.53 12.03 27.13
N ILE A 29 36.06 11.22 26.19
CA ILE A 29 35.32 11.69 25.02
C ILE A 29 33.82 11.60 25.31
N ALA A 30 33.11 12.70 25.07
CA ALA A 30 31.66 12.75 25.03
C ALA A 30 31.23 13.33 23.69
N TYR A 31 30.08 12.88 23.17
CA TYR A 31 29.50 13.46 21.97
C TYR A 31 28.01 13.74 22.16
N ASN A 32 27.49 14.69 21.39
CA ASN A 32 26.07 14.83 21.15
C ASN A 32 25.77 14.73 19.65
N VAL A 33 24.51 14.45 19.35
CA VAL A 33 23.98 14.45 18.00
C VAL A 33 22.82 15.45 17.96
N GLY A 34 22.93 16.44 17.08
CA GLY A 34 21.89 17.44 16.82
C GLY A 34 21.31 17.29 15.42
N LEU A 35 20.03 17.57 15.28
CA LEU A 35 19.36 17.70 13.99
C LEU A 35 18.76 19.10 13.88
N THR A 36 19.00 19.79 12.77
CA THR A 36 18.40 21.10 12.49
C THR A 36 17.73 21.08 11.13
N HIS A 37 16.54 21.69 11.02
CA HIS A 37 15.78 21.80 9.78
C HIS A 37 15.06 23.15 9.76
N SER A 38 15.17 23.88 8.65
CA SER A 38 14.56 25.20 8.49
C SER A 38 13.90 25.40 7.12
N ARG A 39 13.82 24.35 6.30
CA ARG A 39 13.20 24.45 4.97
C ARG A 39 11.67 24.44 5.09
N PRO A 40 10.95 25.14 4.19
CA PRO A 40 9.49 25.25 4.25
C PRO A 40 8.78 24.01 3.70
N THR A 41 9.26 22.82 4.06
CA THR A 41 8.73 21.52 3.64
C THR A 41 8.42 20.66 4.87
N PRO A 42 7.40 19.78 4.80
CA PRO A 42 7.20 18.74 5.80
C PRO A 42 8.49 17.98 6.09
N ALA A 43 8.76 17.73 7.37
CA ALA A 43 9.88 16.92 7.82
C ALA A 43 9.38 15.93 8.87
N ALA A 44 9.70 14.66 8.65
CA ALA A 44 9.55 13.59 9.62
C ALA A 44 10.89 12.88 9.79
N LEU A 45 11.05 12.20 10.92
CA LEU A 45 12.27 11.49 11.29
C LEU A 45 11.91 10.13 11.85
N PHE A 46 12.71 9.12 11.54
CA PHE A 46 12.87 7.95 12.39
C PHE A 46 14.36 7.73 12.66
N ALA A 47 14.67 6.84 13.59
CA ALA A 47 16.05 6.55 13.92
C ALA A 47 16.27 5.04 14.07
N VAL A 48 17.49 4.61 13.81
CA VAL A 48 17.94 3.22 13.91
C VAL A 48 19.25 3.18 14.69
N TYR A 49 19.48 2.08 15.41
CA TYR A 49 20.80 1.69 15.87
C TYR A 49 21.57 1.08 14.72
N ALA A 50 22.80 1.56 14.50
CA ALA A 50 23.72 0.98 13.54
C ALA A 50 25.07 0.70 14.21
N ILE A 51 25.69 -0.43 13.85
CA ILE A 51 27.08 -0.70 14.25
C ILE A 51 28.03 0.25 13.49
N PRO A 52 29.26 0.50 14.00
CA PRO A 52 30.19 1.46 13.41
C PRO A 52 30.50 1.24 11.91
N GLN A 53 30.36 0.01 11.41
CA GLN A 53 30.52 -0.34 9.99
C GLN A 53 29.38 0.17 9.08
N GLY A 54 28.34 0.81 9.64
CA GLY A 54 27.24 1.35 8.86
C GLY A 54 26.13 0.37 8.53
N VAL A 55 25.89 -0.62 9.41
CA VAL A 55 24.81 -1.60 9.24
C VAL A 55 23.77 -1.36 10.31
N ALA A 56 22.54 -1.05 9.90
CA ALA A 56 21.40 -0.92 10.81
C ALA A 56 21.05 -2.29 11.39
N VAL A 57 20.77 -2.31 12.70
CA VAL A 57 20.54 -3.55 13.46
C VAL A 57 19.27 -3.53 14.31
N HIS A 58 18.70 -2.34 14.59
CA HIS A 58 17.47 -2.22 15.37
C HIS A 58 16.83 -0.84 15.19
N ASP A 59 15.50 -0.72 15.23
CA ASP A 59 14.81 0.58 15.28
C ASP A 59 14.98 1.28 16.64
N ILE A 60 15.06 2.61 16.64
CA ILE A 60 14.98 3.43 17.85
C ILE A 60 13.53 3.87 18.07
N LYS A 61 12.97 3.47 19.21
CA LYS A 61 11.67 3.92 19.72
C LYS A 61 11.84 5.31 20.33
N MET A 62 11.76 6.32 19.48
CA MET A 62 11.77 7.72 19.89
C MET A 62 10.49 8.04 20.66
N GLY A 63 10.60 8.07 21.99
CA GLY A 63 9.50 8.46 22.88
C GLY A 63 9.28 9.98 22.93
N GLY A 64 8.37 10.42 23.80
CA GLY A 64 8.17 11.84 24.09
C GLY A 64 9.33 12.45 24.88
N ILE A 65 9.28 13.76 25.09
CA ILE A 65 10.26 14.49 25.91
C ILE A 65 10.39 13.80 27.28
N GLY A 66 11.62 13.49 27.68
CA GLY A 66 11.93 12.82 28.96
C GLY A 66 11.75 11.30 28.95
N THR A 67 11.31 10.69 27.84
CA THR A 67 11.25 9.23 27.71
C THR A 67 12.57 8.72 27.12
N PRO A 68 13.29 7.82 27.80
CA PRO A 68 14.51 7.23 27.25
C PRO A 68 14.18 6.39 26.01
N TRP A 69 15.13 6.32 25.08
CA TRP A 69 15.05 5.36 23.97
C TRP A 69 15.20 3.92 24.48
N ASN A 70 14.73 2.95 23.70
CA ASN A 70 15.07 1.54 23.95
C ASN A 70 16.59 1.36 23.91
N PRO A 71 17.17 0.45 24.70
CA PRO A 71 18.61 0.21 24.66
C PRO A 71 19.05 -0.35 23.29
N PRO A 72 20.30 -0.09 22.86
CA PRO A 72 20.84 -0.70 21.66
C PRO A 72 20.96 -2.23 21.81
N PRO A 73 20.80 -2.99 20.72
CA PRO A 73 20.91 -4.45 20.77
C PRO A 73 22.35 -4.96 20.96
N LEU A 74 23.33 -4.12 20.62
CA LEU A 74 24.76 -4.43 20.65
C LEU A 74 25.51 -3.26 21.29
N PRO A 75 26.68 -3.51 21.92
CA PRO A 75 27.58 -2.45 22.36
C PRO A 75 27.99 -1.56 21.19
N ASP A 76 28.33 -0.31 21.48
CA ASP A 76 28.91 0.65 20.53
C ASP A 76 28.06 1.00 19.30
N CYS A 77 26.76 0.67 19.31
CA CYS A 77 25.84 1.14 18.29
C CYS A 77 25.73 2.67 18.32
N PHE A 78 25.74 3.28 17.13
CA PHE A 78 25.43 4.69 16.95
C PHE A 78 23.93 4.89 16.68
N PRO A 79 23.32 5.94 17.24
CA PRO A 79 21.98 6.36 16.84
C PRO A 79 22.08 7.12 15.52
N VAL A 80 21.45 6.57 14.48
CA VAL A 80 21.40 7.17 13.14
C VAL A 80 20.01 7.68 12.88
N PHE A 81 19.90 8.97 12.55
CA PHE A 81 18.64 9.64 12.26
C PHE A 81 18.41 9.69 10.75
N ILE A 82 17.26 9.24 10.28
CA ILE A 82 16.88 9.21 8.87
C ILE A 82 15.68 10.13 8.67
N SER A 83 15.82 11.13 7.80
CA SER A 83 14.78 12.11 7.50
C SER A 83 13.99 11.77 6.24
N SER A 84 12.75 12.26 6.22
CA SER A 84 11.81 12.07 5.13
C SER A 84 12.20 12.84 3.86
N ASP A 85 11.52 12.53 2.78
CA ASP A 85 11.43 13.43 1.64
C ASP A 85 10.66 14.73 1.97
N SER A 86 10.64 15.67 1.02
CA SER A 86 9.95 16.96 1.11
C SER A 86 8.43 16.88 1.18
N THR A 87 7.85 15.68 1.04
CA THR A 87 6.42 15.41 1.26
C THR A 87 6.13 14.76 2.62
N GLY A 88 7.16 14.52 3.44
CA GLY A 88 7.03 13.88 4.75
C GLY A 88 6.92 12.35 4.69
N MET A 89 7.29 11.73 3.57
CA MET A 89 7.24 10.28 3.36
C MET A 89 8.65 9.69 3.30
N PHE A 90 8.74 8.37 3.45
CA PHE A 90 9.99 7.61 3.38
C PHE A 90 9.87 6.54 2.29
N GLY A 91 10.94 6.34 1.53
CA GLY A 91 11.06 5.18 0.66
C GLY A 91 11.34 3.93 1.47
N HIS A 92 10.86 2.83 0.93
CA HIS A 92 11.02 1.49 1.49
C HIS A 92 11.30 0.54 0.34
N GLN A 93 12.17 -0.44 0.57
CA GLN A 93 12.51 -1.47 -0.42
C GLN A 93 12.34 -2.85 0.21
N CYS A 94 11.55 -3.71 -0.43
CA CYS A 94 11.25 -5.03 0.12
C CYS A 94 12.45 -5.97 -0.07
N PRO A 95 12.99 -6.59 0.99
CA PRO A 95 14.08 -7.56 0.84
C PRO A 95 13.62 -8.88 0.19
N SER A 96 12.31 -9.15 0.17
CA SER A 96 11.76 -10.38 -0.40
C SER A 96 11.45 -10.27 -1.90
N CYS A 97 10.92 -9.13 -2.37
CA CYS A 97 10.52 -8.97 -3.78
C CYS A 97 11.20 -7.81 -4.50
N ASN A 98 12.11 -7.09 -3.84
CA ASN A 98 12.80 -5.89 -4.34
C ASN A 98 11.88 -4.73 -4.75
N GLY A 99 10.59 -4.80 -4.45
CA GLY A 99 9.65 -3.73 -4.76
C GLY A 99 9.89 -2.50 -3.90
N TYR A 100 9.93 -1.33 -4.54
CA TYR A 100 10.04 -0.02 -3.90
C TYR A 100 8.65 0.60 -3.68
N TRP A 101 8.44 1.30 -2.57
CA TRP A 101 7.26 2.13 -2.33
C TRP A 101 7.59 3.26 -1.37
N ARG A 102 6.68 4.23 -1.24
CA ARG A 102 6.75 5.22 -0.17
C ARG A 102 5.57 5.11 0.78
N ALA A 103 5.82 5.43 2.04
CA ALA A 103 4.79 5.50 3.05
C ALA A 103 5.15 6.55 4.10
N GLY A 104 4.16 6.95 4.91
CA GLY A 104 4.48 7.62 6.17
C GLY A 104 5.15 6.66 7.16
N LEU A 105 5.57 7.17 8.32
CA LEU A 105 6.06 6.33 9.43
C LEU A 105 5.04 5.21 9.73
N GLY A 106 5.49 3.97 9.81
CA GLY A 106 4.57 2.84 9.97
C GLY A 106 4.66 1.74 8.92
N GLY A 107 5.50 1.85 7.89
CA GLY A 107 5.64 0.82 6.85
C GLY A 107 6.37 -0.45 7.30
N LYS A 108 5.66 -1.45 7.81
CA LYS A 108 6.22 -2.76 8.21
C LYS A 108 5.81 -3.92 7.30
N ILE A 109 4.97 -3.65 6.32
CA ILE A 109 4.41 -4.64 5.41
C ILE A 109 4.71 -4.20 3.99
N CYS A 110 5.26 -5.09 3.17
CA CYS A 110 5.44 -4.83 1.76
C CYS A 110 4.07 -4.73 1.05
N PRO A 111 3.79 -3.64 0.31
CA PRO A 111 2.52 -3.47 -0.39
C PRO A 111 2.26 -4.49 -1.50
N TYR A 112 3.31 -5.16 -2.00
CA TYR A 112 3.24 -6.02 -3.17
C TYR A 112 3.14 -7.51 -2.82
N CYS A 113 4.05 -7.99 -1.98
CA CYS A 113 4.14 -9.41 -1.60
C CYS A 113 3.64 -9.70 -0.18
N ALA A 114 3.31 -8.66 0.59
CA ALA A 114 2.92 -8.75 2.00
C ALA A 114 3.95 -9.43 2.92
N PHE A 115 5.23 -9.41 2.53
CA PHE A 115 6.31 -9.67 3.47
C PHE A 115 6.21 -8.68 4.63
N THR A 116 6.19 -9.21 5.85
CA THR A 116 6.10 -8.43 7.09
C THR A 116 7.42 -8.53 7.83
N ALA A 117 7.93 -7.39 8.29
CA ALA A 117 9.08 -7.34 9.19
C ALA A 117 8.66 -6.74 10.53
N ASP A 118 9.35 -7.13 11.60
CA ASP A 118 9.07 -6.59 12.94
C ASP A 118 9.52 -5.12 13.07
N GLU A 119 10.50 -4.71 12.26
CA GLU A 119 11.18 -3.41 12.35
C GLU A 119 11.34 -2.75 10.97
N TYR A 120 11.34 -1.42 10.97
CA TYR A 120 11.43 -0.57 9.79
C TYR A 120 12.77 -0.70 9.08
N TYR A 121 13.86 -0.86 9.83
CA TYR A 121 15.19 -0.90 9.23
C TYR A 121 15.37 -2.06 8.22
N HIS A 122 14.54 -3.11 8.28
CA HIS A 122 14.53 -4.18 7.29
C HIS A 122 14.08 -3.74 5.89
N PHE A 123 13.44 -2.58 5.79
CA PHE A 123 12.97 -2.01 4.53
C PHE A 123 13.79 -0.81 4.08
N LEU A 124 14.96 -0.55 4.68
CA LEU A 124 15.83 0.54 4.22
C LEU A 124 16.20 0.33 2.75
N THR A 125 16.01 1.38 1.97
CA THR A 125 16.45 1.40 0.56
C THR A 125 17.97 1.34 0.48
N ASP A 126 18.51 0.89 -0.66
CA ASP A 126 19.97 0.92 -0.89
C ASP A 126 20.56 2.32 -0.66
N ALA A 127 19.80 3.37 -0.95
CA ALA A 127 20.22 4.76 -0.76
C ALA A 127 20.24 5.17 0.72
N GLN A 128 19.22 4.78 1.49
CA GLN A 128 19.20 4.99 2.94
C GLN A 128 20.31 4.18 3.63
N GLN A 129 20.62 2.97 3.18
CA GLN A 129 21.74 2.19 3.71
C GLN A 129 23.10 2.85 3.45
N ARG A 130 23.31 3.44 2.26
CA ARG A 130 24.51 4.26 1.99
C ARG A 130 24.61 5.46 2.92
N TYR A 131 23.49 6.13 3.17
CA TYR A 131 23.43 7.24 4.12
C TYR A 131 23.78 6.79 5.55
N VAL A 132 23.24 5.66 6.03
CA VAL A 132 23.60 5.07 7.34
C VAL A 132 25.09 4.80 7.44
N ARG A 133 25.71 4.27 6.37
CA ARG A 133 27.15 4.04 6.35
C ARG A 133 27.97 5.32 6.44
N GLN A 134 27.62 6.34 5.65
CA GLN A 134 28.28 7.65 5.71
C GLN A 134 28.14 8.27 7.11
N TYR A 135 26.95 8.16 7.71
CA TYR A 135 26.68 8.69 9.03
C TYR A 135 27.62 8.08 10.08
N CYS A 136 27.71 6.75 10.11
CA CYS A 136 28.60 6.03 11.03
C CYS A 136 30.07 6.34 10.77
N GLU A 137 30.49 6.47 9.50
CA GLU A 137 31.86 6.82 9.14
C GLU A 137 32.24 8.22 9.63
N VAL A 138 31.41 9.22 9.40
CA VAL A 138 31.65 10.60 9.87
C VAL A 138 31.78 10.64 11.40
N LEU A 139 30.86 9.98 12.12
CA LEU A 139 30.90 9.94 13.58
C LEU A 139 32.12 9.16 14.10
N SER A 140 32.45 8.02 13.49
CA SER A 140 33.65 7.23 13.86
C SER A 140 34.93 8.04 13.68
N ASN A 141 35.07 8.74 12.55
CA ASN A 141 36.22 9.58 12.26
C ASN A 141 36.30 10.77 13.20
N ALA A 142 35.17 11.38 13.55
CA ALA A 142 35.10 12.46 14.52
C ALA A 142 35.58 12.00 15.91
N LEU A 143 35.12 10.83 16.38
CA LEU A 143 35.53 10.24 17.64
C LEU A 143 37.01 9.83 17.64
N ALA A 144 37.49 9.23 16.55
CA ALA A 144 38.89 8.79 16.40
C ALA A 144 39.88 9.95 16.25
N SER A 145 39.42 11.14 15.83
CA SER A 145 40.27 12.32 15.68
C SER A 145 40.95 12.76 16.98
N GLY A 146 40.36 12.42 18.14
CA GLY A 146 40.85 12.86 19.44
C GLY A 146 40.83 14.38 19.61
N GLN A 147 40.00 15.10 18.84
CA GLN A 147 39.84 16.55 18.91
C GLN A 147 38.40 16.93 19.21
N SER A 148 38.21 17.98 20.02
CA SER A 148 36.89 18.58 20.21
C SER A 148 36.52 19.38 18.95
N GLY A 149 35.27 19.33 18.53
CA GLY A 149 34.83 20.01 17.31
C GLY A 149 33.41 19.68 16.90
N GLU A 150 32.91 20.42 15.90
CA GLU A 150 31.63 20.17 15.25
C GLU A 150 31.87 19.53 13.88
N HIS A 151 31.17 18.43 13.60
CA HIS A 151 31.17 17.75 12.31
C HIS A 151 29.75 17.70 11.77
N ILE A 152 29.57 18.07 10.50
CA ILE A 152 28.24 18.29 9.92
C ILE A 152 28.03 17.39 8.70
N ILE A 153 26.87 16.72 8.65
CA ILE A 153 26.31 16.14 7.43
C ILE A 153 25.24 17.11 6.94
N ASP A 154 25.50 17.75 5.80
CA ASP A 154 24.61 18.77 5.22
C ASP A 154 23.63 18.13 4.22
N MET A 155 22.41 17.85 4.68
CA MET A 155 21.35 17.31 3.84
C MET A 155 20.65 18.37 2.98
N ASP A 156 20.92 19.67 3.20
CA ASP A 156 20.45 20.72 2.28
C ASP A 156 21.13 20.57 0.92
N SER A 157 22.41 20.16 0.89
CA SER A 157 23.13 19.86 -0.35
C SER A 157 22.45 18.75 -1.17
N VAL A 158 21.91 17.72 -0.50
CA VAL A 158 21.15 16.63 -1.14
C VAL A 158 19.83 17.16 -1.70
N ALA A 159 19.11 18.00 -0.94
CA ALA A 159 17.88 18.62 -1.41
C ALA A 159 18.10 19.56 -2.61
N GLU A 160 19.24 20.26 -2.65
CA GLU A 160 19.59 21.17 -3.75
C GLU A 160 20.05 20.48 -5.01
N ALA A 161 20.63 19.27 -4.91
CA ALA A 161 21.10 18.47 -6.05
C ALA A 161 19.98 17.65 -6.72
N ALA A 162 18.82 17.49 -6.09
CA ALA A 162 17.72 16.71 -6.65
C ALA A 162 17.14 17.31 -7.94
N GLY A 163 16.90 16.43 -8.92
CA GLY A 163 16.43 16.81 -10.26
C GLY A 163 17.44 17.60 -11.11
N LYS A 164 18.69 17.75 -10.66
CA LYS A 164 19.75 18.47 -11.39
C LYS A 164 20.81 17.50 -11.92
N ASP A 165 21.34 17.82 -13.10
CA ASP A 165 22.50 17.15 -13.68
C ASP A 165 23.78 17.75 -13.09
N CYS A 166 24.10 17.35 -11.86
CA CYS A 166 25.29 17.78 -11.13
C CYS A 166 25.91 16.60 -10.37
N GLU A 167 27.15 16.76 -9.92
CA GLU A 167 27.77 15.78 -9.02
C GLU A 167 26.96 15.68 -7.72
N LYS A 168 26.42 14.49 -7.44
CA LYS A 168 25.61 14.21 -6.25
C LYS A 168 26.54 13.75 -5.12
N PRO A 169 26.31 14.16 -3.85
CA PRO A 169 27.07 13.65 -2.70
C PRO A 169 27.07 12.11 -2.63
N ALA A 170 28.13 11.50 -2.10
CA ALA A 170 28.22 10.04 -1.98
C ALA A 170 27.07 9.40 -1.16
N PHE A 171 26.49 10.17 -0.23
CA PHE A 171 25.35 9.81 0.61
C PHE A 171 24.01 10.33 0.09
N TYR A 172 23.97 10.82 -1.15
CA TYR A 172 22.76 11.32 -1.78
C TYR A 172 21.69 10.23 -1.80
N TYR A 173 20.53 10.55 -1.25
CA TYR A 173 19.30 9.80 -1.47
C TYR A 173 18.13 10.75 -1.68
N ALA A 174 17.28 10.38 -2.63
CA ALA A 174 16.00 11.00 -2.91
C ALA A 174 14.98 9.88 -3.10
N GLU A 175 13.73 10.18 -2.79
CA GLU A 175 12.64 9.21 -2.88
C GLU A 175 11.89 9.38 -4.19
N GLU A 176 11.22 8.35 -4.69
CA GLU A 176 10.57 8.38 -6.00
C GLU A 176 9.04 8.32 -5.87
N ARG A 177 8.34 9.27 -6.49
CA ARG A 177 6.87 9.24 -6.57
C ARG A 177 6.42 7.97 -7.28
N GLN A 178 5.41 7.29 -6.75
CA GLN A 178 4.83 6.13 -7.40
C GLN A 178 3.51 6.48 -8.11
N GLN A 179 2.82 5.46 -8.62
CA GLN A 179 1.64 5.63 -9.48
C GLN A 179 0.36 5.83 -8.69
N ASN A 180 0.24 5.21 -7.51
CA ASN A 180 -0.95 5.28 -6.68
C ASN A 180 -0.65 5.78 -5.27
N LEU A 181 -0.92 7.07 -5.06
CA LEU A 181 -0.95 7.70 -3.75
C LEU A 181 -2.35 7.58 -3.13
N PHE A 182 -2.51 6.75 -2.11
CA PHE A 182 -3.78 6.54 -1.42
C PHE A 182 -3.66 6.57 0.10
N THR A 183 -4.74 6.95 0.77
CA THR A 183 -4.90 6.83 2.22
C THR A 183 -5.73 5.59 2.50
N CYS A 184 -5.21 4.69 3.33
CA CYS A 184 -5.91 3.45 3.69
C CYS A 184 -7.16 3.75 4.53
N ASN A 185 -8.32 3.28 4.10
CA ASN A 185 -9.58 3.47 4.85
C ASN A 185 -9.60 2.80 6.24
N ALA A 186 -8.81 1.73 6.43
CA ALA A 186 -8.77 0.99 7.69
C ALA A 186 -7.93 1.68 8.79
N CYS A 187 -6.74 2.20 8.45
CA CYS A 187 -5.82 2.79 9.45
C CYS A 187 -5.42 4.25 9.17
N GLY A 188 -5.94 4.87 8.11
CA GLY A 188 -5.67 6.27 7.78
C GLY A 188 -4.23 6.59 7.35
N LYS A 189 -3.40 5.57 7.11
CA LYS A 189 -2.00 5.76 6.69
C LYS A 189 -1.90 5.96 5.19
N VAL A 190 -1.01 6.87 4.79
CA VAL A 190 -0.73 7.21 3.39
C VAL A 190 0.28 6.23 2.81
N ASN A 191 0.01 5.74 1.61
CA ASN A 191 0.82 4.83 0.83
C ASN A 191 0.98 5.38 -0.59
N ASP A 192 2.16 5.25 -1.15
CA ASP A 192 2.50 5.65 -2.52
C ASP A 192 3.19 4.45 -3.18
N VAL A 193 2.44 3.73 -4.03
CA VAL A 193 2.81 2.40 -4.54
C VAL A 193 2.77 2.35 -6.06
N LEU A 194 3.52 1.41 -6.62
CA LEU A 194 3.45 1.06 -8.03
C LEU A 194 2.15 0.29 -8.32
N GLY A 195 1.49 0.61 -9.43
CA GLY A 195 0.20 0.06 -9.79
C GLY A 195 -0.95 0.50 -8.88
N THR A 196 -2.16 -0.01 -9.16
CA THR A 196 -3.39 0.43 -8.48
C THR A 196 -3.67 -0.32 -7.17
N TYR A 197 -3.34 -1.62 -7.11
CA TYR A 197 -3.75 -2.50 -6.01
C TYR A 197 -2.58 -2.92 -5.14
N ALA A 198 -2.71 -2.74 -3.83
CA ALA A 198 -1.67 -2.98 -2.87
C ALA A 198 -2.22 -3.28 -1.47
N TYR A 199 -1.38 -3.92 -0.66
CA TYR A 199 -1.54 -3.93 0.79
C TYR A 199 -1.17 -2.56 1.36
N CYS A 200 -1.90 -2.10 2.37
CA CYS A 200 -1.46 -1.00 3.21
C CYS A 200 -0.16 -1.40 3.91
N SER A 201 0.90 -0.62 3.74
CA SER A 201 2.20 -0.92 4.35
C SER A 201 2.19 -0.86 5.88
N SER A 202 1.16 -0.27 6.48
CA SER A 202 1.02 -0.18 7.95
C SER A 202 0.14 -1.27 8.55
N CYS A 203 -1.09 -1.46 8.06
CA CYS A 203 -2.02 -2.43 8.64
C CYS A 203 -2.17 -3.72 7.83
N GLY A 204 -1.69 -3.78 6.59
CA GLY A 204 -1.86 -4.97 5.75
C GLY A 204 -3.28 -5.17 5.20
N THR A 205 -4.18 -4.21 5.34
CA THR A 205 -5.47 -4.23 4.63
C THR A 205 -5.23 -3.98 3.15
N ARG A 206 -5.83 -4.80 2.27
CA ARG A 206 -5.79 -4.57 0.82
C ARG A 206 -6.65 -3.37 0.42
N ASN A 207 -6.19 -2.52 -0.49
CA ASN A 207 -6.95 -1.36 -0.96
C ASN A 207 -7.97 -1.71 -2.06
N ASP A 208 -8.04 -2.97 -2.52
CA ASP A 208 -8.91 -3.38 -3.62
C ASP A 208 -10.39 -3.03 -3.40
N LEU A 209 -10.90 -3.19 -2.17
CA LEU A 209 -12.31 -2.85 -1.88
C LEU A 209 -12.53 -1.34 -1.94
N GLN A 210 -11.59 -0.56 -1.41
CA GLN A 210 -11.61 0.90 -1.48
C GLN A 210 -11.59 1.40 -2.94
N GLU A 211 -10.79 0.79 -3.82
CA GLU A 211 -10.78 1.15 -5.24
C GLU A 211 -12.06 0.68 -5.96
N LEU A 212 -12.61 -0.49 -5.62
CA LEU A 212 -13.90 -0.96 -6.14
C LEU A 212 -15.02 0.01 -5.75
N GLU A 213 -15.12 0.41 -4.48
CA GLU A 213 -16.13 1.33 -3.98
C GLU A 213 -16.06 2.69 -4.70
N LYS A 214 -14.85 3.22 -4.93
CA LYS A 214 -14.64 4.44 -5.70
C LYS A 214 -15.14 4.32 -7.14
N ASN A 215 -14.83 3.22 -7.83
CA ASN A 215 -15.30 2.98 -9.20
C ASN A 215 -16.83 2.80 -9.25
N ILE A 216 -17.40 2.09 -8.28
CA ILE A 216 -18.85 1.93 -8.14
C ILE A 216 -19.52 3.28 -7.89
N GLN A 217 -18.92 4.16 -7.10
CA GLN A 217 -19.46 5.50 -6.89
C GLN A 217 -19.50 6.31 -8.19
N GLN A 218 -18.44 6.27 -9.00
CA GLN A 218 -18.43 6.92 -10.32
C GLN A 218 -19.48 6.33 -11.27
N ILE A 219 -19.76 5.02 -11.17
CA ILE A 219 -20.86 4.38 -11.91
C ILE A 219 -22.20 4.90 -11.40
N ARG A 220 -22.42 4.97 -10.08
CA ARG A 220 -23.66 5.52 -9.49
C ARG A 220 -23.93 6.95 -9.95
N ASP A 221 -22.89 7.78 -10.01
CA ASP A 221 -23.01 9.16 -10.48
C ASP A 221 -23.49 9.20 -11.94
N ARG A 222 -22.96 8.33 -12.82
CA ARG A 222 -23.43 8.19 -14.20
C ARG A 222 -24.85 7.64 -14.30
N ILE A 223 -25.21 6.65 -13.49
CA ILE A 223 -26.58 6.14 -13.40
C ILE A 223 -27.54 7.28 -13.02
N ASN A 224 -27.15 8.12 -12.06
CA ASN A 224 -27.96 9.25 -11.62
C ASN A 224 -28.06 10.36 -12.67
N ALA A 225 -27.04 10.51 -13.52
CA ALA A 225 -27.02 11.43 -14.67
C ALA A 225 -27.81 10.92 -15.90
N GLY A 226 -28.39 9.71 -15.85
CA GLY A 226 -29.24 9.17 -16.90
C GLY A 226 -28.64 8.02 -17.72
N GLY A 227 -27.50 7.45 -17.30
CA GLY A 227 -26.90 6.28 -17.94
C GLY A 227 -25.75 6.62 -18.92
N PRO A 228 -25.49 5.78 -19.94
CA PRO A 228 -26.27 4.60 -20.37
C PRO A 228 -26.22 3.44 -19.36
N TYR A 229 -27.39 2.88 -19.03
CA TYR A 229 -27.54 1.91 -17.93
C TYR A 229 -26.91 0.55 -18.24
N GLU A 230 -27.00 0.08 -19.48
CA GLU A 230 -26.39 -1.18 -19.94
C GLU A 230 -24.86 -1.14 -19.77
N THR A 231 -24.24 -0.01 -20.11
CA THR A 231 -22.81 0.22 -19.91
C THR A 231 -22.47 0.22 -18.42
N CYS A 232 -23.30 0.85 -17.59
CA CYS A 232 -23.10 0.86 -16.14
C CYS A 232 -23.14 -0.56 -15.55
N VAL A 233 -24.13 -1.39 -15.94
CA VAL A 233 -24.23 -2.79 -15.51
C VAL A 233 -23.01 -3.58 -15.96
N LYS A 234 -22.64 -3.49 -17.25
CA LYS A 234 -21.46 -4.17 -17.82
C LYS A 234 -20.19 -3.83 -17.04
N GLU A 235 -19.92 -2.55 -16.81
CA GLU A 235 -18.73 -2.09 -16.10
C GLU A 235 -18.73 -2.50 -14.62
N THR A 236 -19.89 -2.46 -13.95
CA THR A 236 -20.03 -2.90 -12.55
C THR A 236 -19.61 -4.37 -12.41
N VAL A 237 -20.08 -5.25 -13.29
CA VAL A 237 -19.70 -6.67 -13.27
C VAL A 237 -18.23 -6.87 -13.66
N ALA A 238 -17.72 -6.13 -14.65
CA ALA A 238 -16.31 -6.22 -15.07
C ALA A 238 -15.32 -5.79 -13.96
N ILE A 239 -15.67 -4.79 -13.16
CA ILE A 239 -14.88 -4.38 -11.99
C ILE A 239 -14.81 -5.52 -10.97
N PHE A 240 -15.93 -6.20 -10.71
CA PHE A 240 -15.92 -7.35 -9.79
C PHE A 240 -15.10 -8.53 -10.30
N ASP A 241 -15.19 -8.85 -11.60
CA ASP A 241 -14.39 -9.90 -12.25
C ASP A 241 -12.88 -9.68 -12.00
N SER A 242 -12.42 -8.44 -12.19
CA SER A 242 -11.04 -8.04 -11.90
C SER A 242 -10.70 -8.11 -10.41
N PHE A 243 -11.60 -7.60 -9.55
CA PHE A 243 -11.46 -7.63 -8.10
C PHE A 243 -11.30 -9.07 -7.58
N ALA A 244 -12.22 -9.97 -7.94
CA ALA A 244 -12.17 -11.38 -7.55
C ALA A 244 -10.89 -12.07 -8.04
N GLY A 245 -10.44 -11.76 -9.26
CA GLY A 245 -9.18 -12.25 -9.80
C GLY A 245 -7.96 -11.83 -8.99
N HIS A 246 -7.91 -10.59 -8.49
CA HIS A 246 -6.82 -10.14 -7.62
C HIS A 246 -6.78 -10.91 -6.30
N TYR A 247 -7.94 -11.10 -5.65
CA TYR A 247 -8.03 -11.90 -4.42
C TYR A 247 -7.62 -13.35 -4.65
N ALA A 248 -8.11 -13.98 -5.72
CA ALA A 248 -7.72 -15.33 -6.09
C ALA A 248 -6.21 -15.46 -6.31
N LYS A 249 -5.58 -14.51 -7.01
CA LYS A 249 -4.12 -14.47 -7.20
C LYS A 249 -3.36 -14.41 -5.87
N GLN A 250 -3.82 -13.59 -4.92
CA GLN A 250 -3.19 -13.50 -3.61
C GLN A 250 -3.35 -14.78 -2.80
N LEU A 251 -4.54 -15.39 -2.81
CA LEU A 251 -4.79 -16.66 -2.15
C LEU A 251 -3.94 -17.78 -2.76
N LEU A 252 -3.85 -17.87 -4.09
CA LEU A 252 -3.01 -18.85 -4.79
C LEU A 252 -1.53 -18.74 -4.45
N THR A 253 -1.05 -17.51 -4.19
CA THR A 253 0.35 -17.24 -3.85
C THR A 253 0.66 -17.63 -2.41
N ARG A 254 -0.31 -17.48 -1.50
CA ARG A 254 -0.07 -17.52 -0.05
C ARG A 254 -0.65 -18.74 0.66
N VAL A 255 -1.61 -19.43 0.04
CA VAL A 255 -2.21 -20.66 0.56
C VAL A 255 -1.54 -21.86 -0.12
N PRO A 256 -0.90 -22.76 0.63
CA PRO A 256 -0.38 -24.01 0.07
C PRO A 256 -1.53 -24.87 -0.48
N LEU A 257 -1.48 -25.17 -1.78
CA LEU A 257 -2.48 -25.95 -2.50
C LEU A 257 -1.80 -27.00 -3.37
N THR A 258 -2.51 -28.12 -3.61
CA THR A 258 -2.06 -29.12 -4.59
C THR A 258 -2.03 -28.53 -6.01
N PRO A 259 -1.17 -29.03 -6.92
CA PRO A 259 -1.10 -28.54 -8.29
C PRO A 259 -2.45 -28.57 -9.03
N ALA A 260 -3.25 -29.61 -8.81
CA ALA A 260 -4.58 -29.75 -9.39
C ALA A 260 -5.54 -28.63 -8.94
N ARG A 261 -5.52 -28.27 -7.64
CA ARG A 261 -6.35 -27.16 -7.12
C ARG A 261 -5.89 -25.81 -7.65
N LYS A 262 -4.57 -25.58 -7.74
CA LYS A 262 -4.04 -24.34 -8.34
C LYS A 262 -4.49 -24.19 -9.79
N ALA A 263 -4.28 -25.22 -10.61
CA ALA A 263 -4.66 -25.21 -12.02
C ALA A 263 -6.17 -25.03 -12.25
N TRP A 264 -7.02 -25.53 -11.33
CA TRP A 264 -8.46 -25.28 -11.40
C TRP A 264 -8.79 -23.81 -11.20
N ILE A 265 -8.22 -23.16 -10.18
CA ILE A 265 -8.50 -21.76 -9.85
C ILE A 265 -7.93 -20.82 -10.93
N GLU A 266 -6.75 -21.10 -11.46
CA GLU A 266 -6.14 -20.33 -12.55
C GLU A 266 -6.97 -20.35 -13.84
N LYS A 267 -7.73 -21.44 -14.07
CA LYS A 267 -8.64 -21.59 -15.20
C LYS A 267 -10.07 -21.12 -14.90
N SER A 268 -10.38 -20.83 -13.64
CA SER A 268 -11.71 -20.37 -13.26
C SER A 268 -11.98 -18.99 -13.82
N HIS A 269 -13.17 -18.83 -14.37
CA HIS A 269 -13.63 -17.56 -14.92
C HIS A 269 -14.49 -16.83 -13.88
N PHE A 270 -14.14 -15.58 -13.54
CA PHE A 270 -14.86 -14.82 -12.51
C PHE A 270 -16.10 -14.08 -13.04
N HIS A 271 -16.42 -14.25 -14.33
CA HIS A 271 -17.64 -13.74 -14.97
C HIS A 271 -18.88 -14.64 -14.80
N ASN A 272 -18.82 -15.65 -13.92
CA ASN A 272 -19.97 -16.45 -13.47
C ASN A 272 -19.98 -16.50 -11.93
N ILE A 273 -21.00 -15.89 -11.31
CA ILE A 273 -21.06 -15.79 -9.85
C ILE A 273 -21.23 -17.14 -9.13
N GLY A 274 -21.91 -18.11 -9.78
CA GLY A 274 -22.05 -19.46 -9.25
C GLY A 274 -20.70 -20.17 -9.13
N THR A 275 -19.91 -20.12 -10.20
CA THR A 275 -18.53 -20.65 -10.23
C THR A 275 -17.64 -19.93 -9.20
N VAL A 276 -17.74 -18.61 -9.10
CA VAL A 276 -17.00 -17.81 -8.12
C VAL A 276 -17.34 -18.23 -6.70
N SER A 277 -18.62 -18.28 -6.35
CA SER A 277 -19.10 -18.68 -5.02
C SER A 277 -18.66 -20.10 -4.67
N GLU A 278 -18.82 -21.05 -5.58
CA GLU A 278 -18.39 -22.43 -5.38
C GLU A 278 -16.89 -22.53 -5.14
N MET A 279 -16.08 -21.85 -5.98
CA MET A 279 -14.63 -21.90 -5.88
C MET A 279 -14.12 -21.29 -4.58
N PHE A 280 -14.56 -20.07 -4.23
CA PHE A 280 -14.11 -19.43 -2.98
C PHE A 280 -14.55 -20.21 -1.74
N ARG A 281 -15.78 -20.74 -1.73
CA ARG A 281 -16.28 -21.53 -0.60
C ARG A 281 -15.57 -22.87 -0.47
N LYS A 282 -15.44 -23.64 -1.54
CA LYS A 282 -14.85 -25.00 -1.47
C LYS A 282 -13.35 -25.01 -1.22
N VAL A 283 -12.62 -24.00 -1.71
CA VAL A 283 -11.15 -23.97 -1.58
C VAL A 283 -10.70 -23.21 -0.34
N PHE A 284 -11.33 -22.07 -0.08
CA PHE A 284 -10.84 -21.09 0.91
C PHE A 284 -11.81 -20.86 2.06
N ASP A 285 -12.97 -21.53 2.07
CA ASP A 285 -14.04 -21.33 3.05
C ASP A 285 -14.56 -19.89 3.11
N ILE A 286 -14.57 -19.21 1.95
CA ILE A 286 -15.09 -17.85 1.82
C ILE A 286 -16.47 -17.90 1.13
N ASP A 287 -17.53 -17.60 1.88
CA ASP A 287 -18.87 -17.45 1.32
C ASP A 287 -19.12 -16.03 0.82
N VAL A 288 -18.88 -15.80 -0.48
CA VAL A 288 -19.12 -14.50 -1.12
C VAL A 288 -20.60 -14.11 -1.18
N LEU A 289 -21.52 -15.07 -1.03
CA LEU A 289 -22.97 -14.83 -1.06
C LEU A 289 -23.58 -14.76 0.36
N SER A 290 -22.74 -14.75 1.40
CA SER A 290 -23.18 -14.64 2.79
C SER A 290 -24.15 -13.48 2.99
N SER A 291 -25.26 -13.75 3.66
CA SER A 291 -26.29 -12.76 4.03
C SER A 291 -26.96 -12.05 2.84
N ILE A 292 -26.98 -12.68 1.65
CA ILE A 292 -27.74 -12.23 0.49
C ILE A 292 -28.91 -13.20 0.27
N ASP A 293 -30.13 -12.68 0.12
CA ASP A 293 -31.30 -13.52 -0.13
C ASP A 293 -31.27 -14.13 -1.55
N SER A 294 -32.04 -15.19 -1.74
CA SER A 294 -32.07 -15.95 -3.00
C SER A 294 -32.57 -15.14 -4.20
N GLU A 295 -33.41 -14.12 -3.97
CA GLU A 295 -33.92 -13.27 -5.05
C GLU A 295 -32.81 -12.36 -5.58
N ASP A 296 -32.08 -11.70 -4.68
CA ASP A 296 -30.91 -10.88 -5.00
C ASP A 296 -29.79 -11.72 -5.65
N VAL A 297 -29.57 -12.97 -5.21
CA VAL A 297 -28.61 -13.89 -5.86
C VAL A 297 -29.05 -14.24 -7.28
N SER A 298 -30.34 -14.52 -7.49
CA SER A 298 -30.88 -14.84 -8.82
C SER A 298 -30.76 -13.63 -9.76
N PHE A 299 -31.11 -12.44 -9.26
CA PHE A 299 -30.93 -11.18 -9.98
C PHE A 299 -29.45 -10.94 -10.33
N GLY A 300 -28.55 -11.07 -9.37
CA GLY A 300 -27.11 -10.89 -9.58
C GLY A 300 -26.58 -11.86 -10.63
N THR A 301 -26.97 -13.13 -10.57
CA THR A 301 -26.60 -14.16 -11.56
C THR A 301 -27.02 -13.75 -12.96
N LEU A 302 -28.26 -13.28 -13.13
CA LEU A 302 -28.75 -12.77 -14.41
C LEU A 302 -27.88 -11.61 -14.94
N MET A 303 -27.50 -10.66 -14.08
CA MET A 303 -26.66 -9.52 -14.48
C MET A 303 -25.25 -9.94 -14.93
N PHE A 304 -24.68 -11.00 -14.34
CA PHE A 304 -23.41 -11.57 -14.82
C PHE A 304 -23.55 -12.15 -16.23
N HIS A 305 -24.66 -12.83 -16.53
CA HIS A 305 -24.94 -13.29 -17.90
C HIS A 305 -25.16 -12.13 -18.87
N ARG A 306 -25.83 -11.05 -18.44
CA ARG A 306 -26.04 -9.86 -19.28
C ARG A 306 -24.76 -9.12 -19.63
N ARG A 307 -23.73 -9.15 -18.79
CA ARG A 307 -22.40 -8.61 -19.14
C ARG A 307 -21.90 -9.20 -20.47
N HIS A 308 -21.97 -10.52 -20.64
CA HIS A 308 -21.54 -11.18 -21.89
C HIS A 308 -22.28 -10.62 -23.11
N VAL A 309 -23.60 -10.42 -22.98
CA VAL A 309 -24.45 -9.91 -24.05
C VAL A 309 -24.09 -8.45 -24.39
N TYR A 310 -23.87 -7.60 -23.38
CA TYR A 310 -23.46 -6.21 -23.59
C TYR A 310 -22.02 -6.05 -24.12
N GLU A 311 -21.13 -6.97 -23.78
CA GLU A 311 -19.72 -6.91 -24.18
C GLU A 311 -19.50 -7.50 -25.58
N HIS A 312 -20.19 -8.58 -25.94
CA HIS A 312 -19.87 -9.35 -27.15
C HIS A 312 -21.01 -9.49 -28.15
N LYS A 313 -22.25 -9.16 -27.80
CA LYS A 313 -23.44 -9.42 -28.63
C LYS A 313 -24.24 -8.15 -28.95
N GLY A 314 -23.65 -6.97 -28.74
CA GLY A 314 -24.30 -5.70 -29.04
C GLY A 314 -25.56 -5.41 -28.21
N GLY A 315 -25.76 -6.11 -27.09
CA GLY A 315 -26.96 -6.00 -26.27
C GLY A 315 -28.15 -6.84 -26.74
N GLU A 316 -27.97 -7.74 -27.71
CA GLU A 316 -29.03 -8.65 -28.18
C GLU A 316 -28.91 -10.05 -27.58
N ALA A 317 -30.01 -10.58 -27.05
CA ALA A 317 -30.04 -11.91 -26.46
C ALA A 317 -29.69 -13.00 -27.49
N ASP A 318 -28.70 -13.84 -27.16
CA ASP A 318 -28.33 -15.00 -27.95
C ASP A 318 -28.78 -16.33 -27.29
N GLU A 319 -28.66 -17.43 -28.03
CA GLU A 319 -29.11 -18.75 -27.57
C GLU A 319 -28.35 -19.21 -26.32
N LYS A 320 -27.06 -18.88 -26.23
CA LYS A 320 -26.24 -19.17 -25.06
C LYS A 320 -26.74 -18.43 -23.83
N TYR A 321 -27.00 -17.13 -23.94
CA TYR A 321 -27.55 -16.32 -22.86
C TYR A 321 -28.88 -16.89 -22.35
N ILE A 322 -29.83 -17.18 -23.24
CA ILE A 322 -31.15 -17.68 -22.86
C ILE A 322 -31.03 -19.02 -22.14
N THR A 323 -30.21 -19.93 -22.68
CA THR A 323 -29.99 -21.26 -22.10
C THR A 323 -29.32 -21.19 -20.73
N ASP A 324 -28.27 -20.38 -20.59
CA ASP A 324 -27.48 -20.31 -19.36
C ASP A 324 -28.19 -19.52 -18.25
N SER A 325 -28.92 -18.45 -18.60
CA SER A 325 -29.55 -17.55 -17.62
C SER A 325 -30.99 -17.91 -17.27
N GLY A 326 -31.72 -18.60 -18.16
CA GLY A 326 -33.15 -18.83 -18.03
C GLY A 326 -34.01 -17.57 -18.18
N ASP A 327 -33.45 -16.47 -18.70
CA ASP A 327 -34.20 -15.22 -18.90
C ASP A 327 -35.34 -15.42 -19.92
N SER A 328 -36.50 -14.83 -19.62
CA SER A 328 -37.72 -14.94 -20.42
C SER A 328 -37.74 -13.93 -21.58
N VAL A 329 -36.73 -14.01 -22.46
CA VAL A 329 -36.57 -13.14 -23.64
C VAL A 329 -36.49 -13.97 -24.93
N ARG A 330 -36.77 -13.33 -26.07
CA ARG A 330 -36.65 -13.97 -27.38
C ARG A 330 -35.22 -13.85 -27.93
N LEU A 331 -34.83 -14.79 -28.78
CA LEU A 331 -33.59 -14.70 -29.55
C LEU A 331 -33.58 -13.38 -30.36
N LYS A 332 -32.45 -12.65 -30.33
CA LYS A 332 -32.26 -11.31 -30.89
C LYS A 332 -33.06 -10.18 -30.24
N GLN A 333 -33.75 -10.42 -29.12
CA GLN A 333 -34.37 -9.34 -28.37
C GLN A 333 -33.29 -8.43 -27.78
N ALA A 334 -33.40 -7.13 -28.04
CA ALA A 334 -32.54 -6.13 -27.41
C ALA A 334 -32.83 -6.07 -25.90
N LEU A 335 -31.80 -6.29 -25.08
CA LEU A 335 -31.86 -6.15 -23.64
C LEU A 335 -31.70 -4.68 -23.26
N ARG A 336 -32.52 -4.22 -22.31
CA ARG A 336 -32.49 -2.86 -21.79
C ARG A 336 -32.41 -2.88 -20.28
N GLU A 337 -31.59 -2.00 -19.73
CA GLU A 337 -31.50 -1.78 -18.30
C GLU A 337 -32.20 -0.48 -17.92
N THR A 338 -32.74 -0.46 -16.71
CA THR A 338 -33.29 0.74 -16.08
C THR A 338 -32.34 1.28 -15.03
N LYS A 339 -32.62 2.50 -14.56
CA LYS A 339 -31.91 3.11 -13.44
C LYS A 339 -31.90 2.21 -12.20
N GLU A 340 -33.03 1.57 -11.92
CA GLU A 340 -33.24 0.68 -10.79
C GLU A 340 -32.38 -0.58 -10.91
N THR A 341 -32.39 -1.23 -12.08
CA THR A 341 -31.56 -2.42 -12.33
C THR A 341 -30.06 -2.12 -12.24
N ALA A 342 -29.62 -0.97 -12.73
CA ALA A 342 -28.21 -0.56 -12.64
C ALA A 342 -27.79 -0.31 -11.18
N HIS A 343 -28.62 0.38 -10.39
CA HIS A 343 -28.36 0.58 -8.96
C HIS A 343 -28.42 -0.74 -8.17
N ARG A 344 -29.37 -1.63 -8.46
CA ARG A 344 -29.46 -2.95 -7.82
C ARG A 344 -28.22 -3.79 -8.12
N THR A 345 -27.70 -3.73 -9.35
CA THR A 345 -26.44 -4.39 -9.73
C THR A 345 -25.26 -3.84 -8.95
N ALA A 346 -25.13 -2.51 -8.87
CA ALA A 346 -24.08 -1.86 -8.07
C ALA A 346 -24.14 -2.27 -6.59
N ASN A 347 -25.34 -2.29 -5.99
CA ASN A 347 -25.54 -2.76 -4.62
C ASN A 347 -25.13 -4.22 -4.43
N PHE A 348 -25.56 -5.11 -5.33
CA PHE A 348 -25.22 -6.52 -5.28
C PHE A 348 -23.71 -6.75 -5.36
N ILE A 349 -23.03 -6.10 -6.31
CA ILE A 349 -21.58 -6.18 -6.47
C ILE A 349 -20.83 -5.69 -5.23
N THR A 350 -21.25 -4.56 -4.65
CA THR A 350 -20.65 -4.07 -3.40
C THR A 350 -20.79 -5.09 -2.28
N LYS A 351 -21.96 -5.72 -2.11
CA LYS A 351 -22.18 -6.75 -1.06
C LYS A 351 -21.22 -7.94 -1.23
N ILE A 352 -21.16 -8.54 -2.42
CA ILE A 352 -20.31 -9.72 -2.66
C ILE A 352 -18.81 -9.38 -2.59
N ALA A 353 -18.41 -8.18 -3.00
CA ALA A 353 -17.04 -7.70 -2.88
C ALA A 353 -16.63 -7.52 -1.41
N THR A 354 -17.52 -6.96 -0.59
CA THR A 354 -17.32 -6.83 0.86
C THR A 354 -17.20 -8.19 1.54
N ASN A 355 -18.05 -9.15 1.18
CA ASN A 355 -17.97 -10.51 1.72
C ASN A 355 -16.64 -11.19 1.37
N LEU A 356 -16.20 -11.09 0.11
CA LEU A 356 -14.91 -11.62 -0.33
C LEU A 356 -13.73 -10.93 0.38
N HIS A 357 -13.76 -9.60 0.48
CA HIS A 357 -12.75 -8.82 1.20
C HIS A 357 -12.64 -9.26 2.66
N LYS A 358 -13.79 -9.41 3.34
CA LYS A 358 -13.87 -9.85 4.72
C LYS A 358 -13.31 -11.26 4.88
N GLY A 359 -13.81 -12.24 4.11
CA GLY A 359 -13.32 -13.62 4.21
C GLY A 359 -11.83 -13.76 3.91
N PHE A 360 -11.30 -12.98 2.96
CA PHE A 360 -9.86 -12.93 2.73
C PHE A 360 -9.08 -12.42 3.96
N HIS A 361 -9.59 -11.37 4.62
CA HIS A 361 -8.96 -10.82 5.82
C HIS A 361 -9.26 -11.60 7.10
N GLU A 362 -10.18 -12.57 7.08
CA GLU A 362 -10.27 -13.61 8.12
C GLU A 362 -9.11 -14.60 8.00
N ILE A 363 -8.68 -14.93 6.77
CA ILE A 363 -7.50 -15.79 6.51
C ILE A 363 -6.19 -15.00 6.75
N PHE A 364 -6.13 -13.75 6.29
CA PHE A 364 -4.97 -12.87 6.42
C PHE A 364 -5.33 -11.60 7.20
N PRO A 365 -5.40 -11.68 8.54
CA PRO A 365 -5.82 -10.57 9.39
C PRO A 365 -4.88 -9.36 9.26
N PRO A 366 -5.42 -8.15 9.07
CA PRO A 366 -4.67 -6.91 9.23
C PRO A 366 -4.09 -6.77 10.64
N LEU A 367 -3.01 -6.00 10.78
CA LEU A 367 -2.50 -5.60 12.09
C LEU A 367 -3.51 -4.68 12.77
N GLU A 368 -3.94 -5.07 13.97
CA GLU A 368 -4.96 -4.33 14.73
C GLU A 368 -4.44 -3.00 15.28
N GLU A 369 -3.17 -2.93 15.66
CA GLU A 369 -2.61 -1.76 16.36
C GLU A 369 -2.76 -0.45 15.54
N PRO A 370 -2.35 -0.38 14.24
CA PRO A 370 -2.56 0.82 13.44
C PRO A 370 -4.03 1.21 13.28
N ILE A 371 -4.94 0.23 13.22
CA ILE A 371 -6.38 0.45 13.06
C ILE A 371 -6.96 1.08 14.34
N LYS A 372 -6.67 0.49 15.50
CA LYS A 372 -7.11 1.02 16.80
C LYS A 372 -6.56 2.43 17.06
N GLN A 373 -5.29 2.67 16.72
CA GLN A 373 -4.70 4.01 16.84
C GLN A 373 -5.42 5.04 15.97
N TYR A 374 -5.86 4.65 14.77
CA TYR A 374 -6.61 5.52 13.88
C TYR A 374 -8.01 5.84 14.40
N GLU A 375 -8.74 4.83 14.88
CA GLU A 375 -10.05 5.01 15.51
C GLU A 375 -9.98 5.98 16.70
N GLN A 376 -9.02 5.78 17.61
CA GLN A 376 -8.82 6.67 18.76
C GLN A 376 -8.54 8.12 18.36
N ARG A 377 -7.84 8.36 17.24
CA ARG A 377 -7.57 9.72 16.73
C ARG A 377 -8.80 10.36 16.11
N LYS A 378 -9.72 9.58 15.53
CA LYS A 378 -10.99 10.10 15.02
C LYS A 378 -11.88 10.64 16.14
N TYR A 379 -11.94 9.98 17.29
CA TYR A 379 -12.76 10.43 18.43
C TYR A 379 -12.20 11.62 19.21
N LYS A 380 -10.93 11.97 18.99
CA LYS A 380 -10.26 13.12 19.64
C LYS A 380 -10.27 14.40 18.80
N ARG A 381 -10.83 14.35 17.59
CA ARG A 381 -11.06 15.51 16.71
C ARG A 381 -12.55 15.75 16.61
#